data_AF-A0A9Q0UYF8-F1
#
_entry.id   AF-A0A9Q0UYF8-F1
#
_cell.length_a   1.000
_cell.length_b   1.000
_cell.length_c   1.000
_cell.angle_alpha   90.00
_cell.angle_beta   90.00
_cell.angle_gamma   90.00
#
_symmetry.space_group_name_H-M   'P 1'
#
loop_
_entity.id
_entity.type
_entity.pdbx_description
1 polymer ?
#
loop_
_entity_poly.entity_id
_entity_poly.type
_entity_poly.pdbx_seq_one_letter_code
_entity_poly.pdbx_strand_id
1 'polypeptide(L)'
;MKSTLLVSFSFLLLAFAFTKPSTAGDLDATEAVLDTDGEKLRAGAEYYILPLIRGRGGGLTMASTRDESCPLDVVQEPLEISEGLPVTFSPCESQERSHPCLD
;
A
#
# COMPACT_ATOMS: atom_id res chain seq x y z
N MET A 1 -13.21 -49.47 29.74
CA MET A 1 -12.63 -48.16 30.13
C MET A 1 -11.32 -47.86 29.40
N LYS A 2 -10.32 -48.76 29.40
CA LYS A 2 -9.01 -48.54 28.74
C LYS A 2 -9.07 -48.44 27.20
N SER A 3 -9.83 -49.33 26.56
CA SER A 3 -10.03 -49.32 25.10
C SER A 3 -10.82 -48.09 24.61
N THR A 4 -11.84 -47.68 25.39
CA THR A 4 -12.65 -46.49 25.10
C THR A 4 -11.83 -45.20 25.15
N LEU A 5 -10.88 -45.10 26.08
CA LEU A 5 -9.93 -43.98 26.17
C LEU A 5 -8.99 -43.92 24.96
N LEU A 6 -8.47 -45.06 24.50
CA LEU A 6 -7.59 -45.12 23.33
C LEU A 6 -8.31 -44.72 22.03
N VAL A 7 -9.56 -45.18 21.86
CA VAL A 7 -10.38 -44.81 20.70
C VAL A 7 -10.70 -43.31 20.72
N SER A 8 -11.06 -42.77 21.88
CA SER A 8 -11.33 -41.33 22.04
C SER A 8 -10.09 -40.48 21.77
N PHE A 9 -8.92 -40.89 22.26
CA PHE A 9 -7.66 -40.20 22.02
C PHE A 9 -7.27 -40.22 20.53
N SER A 10 -7.46 -41.36 19.85
CA SER A 10 -7.21 -41.48 18.41
C SER A 10 -8.13 -40.57 17.59
N PHE A 11 -9.41 -40.44 17.97
CA PHE A 11 -10.35 -39.53 17.32
C PHE A 11 -9.95 -38.06 17.50
N LEU A 12 -9.46 -37.69 18.68
CA LEU A 12 -9.04 -36.33 19.00
C LEU A 12 -7.80 -35.90 18.21
N LEU A 13 -6.82 -36.80 18.07
CA LEU A 13 -5.62 -36.56 17.26
C LEU A 13 -5.94 -36.42 15.77
N LEU A 14 -6.89 -37.23 15.27
CA LEU A 14 -7.31 -37.16 13.88
C LEU A 14 -8.01 -35.83 13.59
N ALA A 15 -8.84 -35.32 14.51
CA ALA A 15 -9.48 -34.02 14.37
C ALA A 15 -8.46 -32.87 14.29
N PHE A 16 -7.39 -32.92 15.08
CA PHE A 16 -6.33 -31.90 15.08
C PHE A 16 -5.42 -31.95 13.84
N ALA A 17 -5.27 -33.13 13.22
CA ALA A 17 -4.49 -33.27 11.99
C ALA A 17 -5.17 -32.64 10.76
N PHE A 18 -6.51 -32.49 10.77
CA PHE A 18 -7.28 -31.92 9.67
C PHE A 18 -7.67 -30.45 9.89
N THR A 19 -7.45 -29.89 11.08
CA THR A 19 -7.59 -28.44 11.30
C THR A 19 -6.42 -27.73 10.63
N LYS A 20 -6.64 -27.19 9.44
CA LYS A 20 -5.74 -26.18 8.88
C LYS A 20 -5.77 -24.97 9.83
N PRO A 21 -4.62 -24.41 10.24
CA PRO A 21 -4.62 -23.12 10.90
C PRO A 21 -5.22 -22.12 9.89
N SER A 22 -6.45 -21.68 10.14
CA SER A 22 -6.93 -20.44 9.55
C SER A 22 -6.05 -19.37 10.16
N THR A 23 -5.05 -18.91 9.42
CA THR A 23 -4.56 -17.56 9.61
C THR A 23 -5.80 -16.69 9.42
N ALA A 24 -6.34 -16.18 10.53
CA ALA A 24 -7.17 -15.00 10.47
C ALA A 24 -6.28 -13.96 9.81
N GLY A 25 -6.40 -13.86 8.48
CA GLY A 25 -5.84 -12.74 7.74
C GLY A 25 -6.44 -11.52 8.39
N ASP A 26 -5.57 -10.72 8.96
CA ASP A 26 -5.86 -9.43 9.53
C ASP A 26 -6.86 -8.70 8.63
N LEU A 27 -8.11 -8.57 9.10
CA LEU A 27 -9.22 -8.03 8.31
C LEU A 27 -9.10 -6.50 8.12
N ASP A 28 -7.94 -5.94 8.42
CA ASP A 28 -7.60 -4.52 8.26
C ASP A 28 -6.22 -4.29 7.58
N ALA A 29 -5.58 -5.35 7.07
CA ALA A 29 -4.37 -5.19 6.27
C ALA A 29 -4.76 -4.86 4.82
N THR A 30 -5.05 -3.58 4.56
CA THR A 30 -5.19 -3.08 3.17
C THR A 30 -3.99 -3.56 2.37
N GLU A 31 -4.23 -4.15 1.19
CA GLU A 31 -3.15 -4.67 0.33
C GLU A 31 -2.14 -3.54 0.04
N ALA A 32 -0.85 -3.84 0.23
CA ALA A 32 0.20 -2.85 0.04
C ALA A 32 0.21 -2.37 -1.42
N VAL A 33 0.29 -1.04 -1.61
CA VAL A 33 0.54 -0.47 -2.94
C VAL A 33 1.91 -0.95 -3.42
N LEU A 34 1.95 -1.46 -4.65
CA LEU A 34 3.18 -1.89 -5.31
C LEU A 34 3.63 -0.82 -6.31
N ASP A 35 4.93 -0.65 -6.46
CA ASP A 35 5.51 0.15 -7.54
C ASP A 35 5.50 -0.60 -8.88
N THR A 36 6.08 0.01 -9.92
CA THR A 36 6.11 -0.55 -11.27
C THR A 36 7.00 -1.78 -11.40
N ASP A 37 7.90 -2.01 -10.44
CA ASP A 37 8.74 -3.20 -10.38
C ASP A 37 8.06 -4.34 -9.60
N GLY A 38 6.88 -4.08 -9.02
CA GLY A 38 6.12 -5.03 -8.21
C GLY A 38 6.55 -5.07 -6.74
N GLU A 39 7.40 -4.13 -6.32
CA GLU A 39 7.87 -4.04 -4.95
C GLU A 39 6.95 -3.17 -4.09
N LYS A 40 6.87 -3.46 -2.79
CA LYS A 40 6.03 -2.68 -1.87
C LYS A 40 6.54 -1.25 -1.77
N LEU A 41 5.63 -0.29 -1.93
CA LEU A 41 5.89 1.13 -1.73
C LEU A 41 6.33 1.40 -0.29
N ARG A 42 7.38 2.22 -0.12
CA ARG A 42 8.00 2.51 1.17
C ARG A 42 7.85 3.98 1.54
N ALA A 43 7.44 4.24 2.77
CA ALA A 43 7.39 5.59 3.30
C ALA A 43 8.78 6.27 3.24
N GLY A 44 8.81 7.53 2.83
CA GLY A 44 10.04 8.34 2.75
C GLY A 44 11.00 7.99 1.60
N ALA A 45 10.73 6.94 0.80
CA ALA A 45 11.47 6.69 -0.43
C ALA A 45 10.92 7.56 -1.58
N GLU A 46 11.81 7.92 -2.51
CA GLU A 46 11.47 8.73 -3.69
C GLU A 46 10.85 7.86 -4.79
N TYR A 47 9.75 8.34 -5.35
CA TYR A 47 9.06 7.71 -6.47
C TYR A 47 8.62 8.77 -7.49
N TYR A 48 8.60 8.41 -8.77
CA TYR A 48 7.91 9.20 -9.79
C TYR A 48 6.47 8.72 -9.94
N ILE A 49 5.52 9.65 -10.05
CA ILE A 49 4.12 9.33 -10.35
C ILE A 49 3.92 9.46 -11.86
N LEU A 50 3.82 8.32 -12.54
CA LEU A 50 3.72 8.24 -13.99
C LEU A 50 2.29 7.91 -14.46
N PRO A 51 1.85 8.42 -15.63
CA PRO A 51 0.55 8.11 -16.18
C PRO A 51 0.50 6.67 -16.67
N LEU A 52 -0.58 5.96 -16.35
CA LEU A 52 -0.79 4.59 -16.84
C LEU A 52 -0.98 4.56 -18.37
N ILE A 53 -1.62 5.59 -18.93
CA ILE A 53 -1.89 5.70 -20.37
C ILE A 53 -0.78 6.50 -21.05
N ARG A 54 -0.05 5.83 -21.94
CA ARG A 54 0.99 6.41 -22.79
C ARG A 54 0.48 7.44 -23.78
N GLY A 55 1.36 8.34 -24.24
CA GLY A 55 1.05 9.40 -25.20
C GLY A 55 0.14 10.51 -24.68
N ARG A 56 -0.09 10.59 -23.35
CA ARG A 56 -0.96 11.60 -22.70
C ARG A 56 -0.20 12.52 -21.74
N GLY A 57 1.09 12.72 -21.99
CA GLY A 57 1.99 13.47 -21.11
C GLY A 57 2.93 12.57 -20.31
N GLY A 58 3.77 13.21 -19.51
CA GLY A 58 4.76 12.59 -18.62
C GLY A 58 4.27 12.48 -17.19
N GLY A 59 5.21 12.40 -16.24
CA GLY A 59 4.92 12.29 -14.81
C GLY A 59 4.49 13.60 -14.15
N LEU A 60 4.21 13.54 -12.84
CA LEU A 60 3.79 14.71 -12.06
C LEU A 60 4.95 15.64 -11.73
N THR A 61 4.71 16.95 -11.81
CA THR A 61 5.68 18.03 -11.56
C THR A 61 4.98 19.21 -10.88
N MET A 62 5.70 20.30 -10.63
CA MET A 62 5.15 21.54 -10.07
C MET A 62 5.29 22.70 -11.05
N ALA A 63 4.22 23.47 -11.25
CA ALA A 63 4.23 24.64 -12.10
C ALA A 63 3.29 25.75 -11.59
N SER A 64 3.56 26.99 -12.00
CA SER A 64 2.66 28.12 -11.79
C SER A 64 1.53 28.04 -12.81
N THR A 65 0.30 27.73 -12.39
CA THR A 65 -0.86 27.73 -13.29
C THR A 65 -1.74 28.97 -13.16
N ARG A 66 -1.39 29.86 -12.22
CA ARG A 66 -2.08 31.11 -11.90
C ARG A 66 -1.14 32.29 -12.11
N ASP A 67 -1.68 33.49 -11.89
CA ASP A 67 -0.92 34.76 -11.96
C ASP A 67 0.02 34.97 -10.74
N GLU A 68 0.10 34.00 -9.83
CA GLU A 68 0.95 34.02 -8.64
C GLU A 68 2.08 33.00 -8.76
N SER A 69 3.30 33.37 -8.38
CA SER A 69 4.46 32.48 -8.51
C SER A 69 4.53 31.38 -7.47
N CYS A 70 3.83 31.53 -6.34
CA CYS A 70 3.77 30.58 -5.23
C CYS A 70 2.41 30.68 -4.51
N PRO A 71 1.84 29.57 -4.00
CA PRO A 71 2.34 28.19 -4.12
C PRO A 71 2.22 27.66 -5.57
N LEU A 72 3.12 26.76 -5.95
CA LEU A 72 3.00 26.05 -7.23
C LEU A 72 1.86 25.02 -7.15
N ASP A 73 1.19 24.78 -8.27
CA ASP A 73 0.22 23.69 -8.39
C ASP A 73 0.92 22.41 -8.85
N VAL A 74 0.40 21.26 -8.43
CA VAL A 74 0.83 19.95 -8.95
C VAL A 74 0.17 19.75 -10.32
N VAL A 75 0.99 19.54 -11.34
CA VAL A 75 0.54 19.36 -12.73
C VAL A 75 1.18 18.13 -13.35
N GLN A 76 0.66 17.71 -14.50
CA GLN A 76 1.28 16.65 -15.29
C GLN A 76 2.20 17.26 -16.36
N GLU A 77 3.38 16.69 -16.55
CA GLU A 77 4.31 17.07 -17.61
C GLU A 77 3.66 16.90 -19.01
N PRO A 78 3.84 17.85 -19.95
CA PRO A 78 3.26 17.73 -21.29
C PRO A 78 3.99 16.72 -22.18
N LEU A 79 5.26 16.43 -21.90
CA LEU A 79 6.09 15.51 -22.69
C LEU A 79 6.18 14.16 -21.99
N GLU A 80 5.82 13.09 -22.71
CA GLU A 80 5.85 11.71 -22.19
C GLU A 80 7.24 11.25 -21.73
N ILE A 81 8.31 11.80 -22.32
CA ILE A 81 9.69 11.50 -21.93
C ILE A 81 10.10 12.12 -20.59
N SER A 82 9.29 13.03 -20.03
CA SER A 82 9.59 13.66 -18.74
C SER A 82 8.95 12.86 -17.61
N GLU A 83 9.76 12.39 -16.66
CA GLU A 83 9.29 11.65 -15.49
C GLU A 83 8.69 12.57 -14.41
N GLY A 84 8.88 13.89 -14.55
CA GLY A 84 8.45 14.88 -13.58
C GLY A 84 9.42 15.01 -12.40
N LEU A 85 8.89 15.27 -11.21
CA LEU A 85 9.65 15.41 -9.96
C LEU A 85 9.38 14.22 -9.03
N PRO A 86 10.40 13.73 -8.30
CA PRO A 86 10.21 12.67 -7.33
C PRO A 86 9.39 13.16 -6.15
N VAL A 87 8.56 12.27 -5.59
CA VAL A 87 7.78 12.49 -4.38
C VAL A 87 8.06 11.42 -3.34
N THR A 88 7.83 11.75 -2.08
CA THR A 88 7.86 10.79 -0.98
C THR A 88 6.48 10.63 -0.37
N PHE A 89 6.09 9.41 -0.05
CA PHE A 89 4.84 9.15 0.66
C PHE A 89 5.11 9.10 2.17
N SER A 90 4.22 9.72 2.94
CA SER A 90 4.21 9.63 4.41
C SER A 90 2.85 9.09 4.84
N PRO A 91 2.80 7.92 5.51
CA PRO A 91 1.56 7.41 6.05
C PRO A 91 0.93 8.43 6.98
N CYS A 92 -0.37 8.57 6.88
CA CYS A 92 -1.15 9.28 7.87
C CYS A 92 -1.02 8.59 9.22
N GLU A 93 -0.35 9.22 10.19
CA GLU A 93 -0.41 8.76 11.57
C GLU A 93 -1.84 9.00 12.09
N SER A 94 -2.60 7.92 12.28
CA SER A 94 -3.84 7.97 13.03
C SER A 94 -3.50 8.22 14.50
N GLN A 95 -3.41 9.51 14.84
CA GLN A 95 -3.61 10.04 16.19
C GLN A 95 -2.51 9.70 17.23
N GLU A 96 -1.31 10.28 17.11
CA GLU A 96 -0.55 10.69 18.33
C GLU A 96 0.46 11.86 18.17
N ARG A 97 0.65 12.47 16.98
CA ARG A 97 1.48 13.70 16.86
C ARG A 97 0.88 14.75 15.94
N SER A 98 0.33 15.79 16.57
CA SER A 98 0.13 17.20 16.16
C SER A 98 -0.36 17.59 14.74
N HIS A 99 -0.48 16.68 13.78
CA HIS A 99 -0.97 16.95 12.43
C HIS A 99 -1.97 15.86 12.03
N PRO A 100 -3.27 16.04 12.29
CA PRO A 100 -4.30 15.13 11.80
C PRO A 100 -4.30 15.17 10.26
N CYS A 101 -4.49 14.02 9.64
CA CYS A 101 -4.77 13.99 8.21
C CYS A 101 -6.06 14.75 7.94
N LEU A 102 -6.00 15.64 6.95
CA LEU A 102 -7.16 16.39 6.50
C LEU A 102 -8.05 15.40 5.73
N ASP A 103 -9.22 15.11 6.28
CA ASP A 103 -10.33 14.46 5.56
C ASP A 103 -10.81 15.33 4.40
#